data_AF-A0A7Y2A211-F1
#
_entry.id   AF-A0A7Y2A211-F1
#
_cell.length_a   1.000
_cell.length_b   1.000
_cell.length_c   1.000
_cell.angle_alpha   90.00
_cell.angle_beta   90.00
_cell.angle_gamma   90.00
#
_symmetry.space_group_name_H-M   'P 1'
#
loop_
_entity.id
_entity.type
_entity.pdbx_description
1 polymer ?
#
loop_
_entity_poly.entity_id
_entity_poly.type
_entity_poly.pdbx_seq_one_letter_code
_entity_poly.pdbx_strand_id
1 'polypeptide(L)'
;MKQYPAKILIAWGEAIKGNNKIEHWLMENGYRELIAFNFALANYNKARKWLVENNFPEWLACAQFIDHDQKAGEWLKTHKFDVLIRLAQMARRNKTAELWLQHHGQREFIVIGHLLADYVDQLEFDQGDIHRSPFK
;
A
#
# COMPACT_ATOMS: atom_id res chain seq x y z
N MET A 1 -14.29 -4.04 0.84
CA MET A 1 -12.95 -4.31 0.27
C MET A 1 -12.96 -5.73 -0.28
N LYS A 2 -12.34 -5.96 -1.45
CA LYS A 2 -12.11 -7.31 -1.99
C LYS A 2 -11.35 -8.16 -0.97
N GLN A 3 -11.80 -9.40 -0.76
CA GLN A 3 -11.06 -10.37 0.05
C GLN A 3 -10.02 -11.06 -0.82
N TYR A 4 -8.80 -11.17 -0.32
CA TYR A 4 -7.71 -11.84 -1.02
C TYR A 4 -7.37 -13.15 -0.33
N PRO A 5 -7.13 -14.23 -1.08
CA PRO A 5 -6.56 -15.45 -0.51
C PRO A 5 -5.20 -15.16 0.13
N ALA A 6 -4.88 -15.82 1.24
CA ALA A 6 -3.60 -15.61 1.94
C ALA A 6 -2.37 -15.75 1.03
N LYS A 7 -2.36 -16.73 0.12
CA LYS A 7 -1.30 -16.92 -0.89
C LYS A 7 -1.06 -15.69 -1.77
N ILE A 8 -2.11 -14.92 -2.07
CA ILE A 8 -2.03 -13.71 -2.88
C ILE A 8 -1.44 -12.57 -2.07
N LEU A 9 -1.80 -12.45 -0.79
CA LEU A 9 -1.20 -11.46 0.11
C LEU A 9 0.28 -11.77 0.35
N ILE A 10 0.67 -13.04 0.47
CA ILE A 10 2.08 -13.45 0.53
C ILE A 10 2.82 -13.07 -0.75
N ALA A 11 2.26 -13.39 -1.92
CA ALA A 11 2.84 -13.02 -3.21
C ALA A 11 2.99 -11.49 -3.34
N TRP A 12 1.99 -10.73 -2.88
CA TRP A 12 2.06 -9.28 -2.89
C TRP A 12 3.15 -8.75 -1.94
N GLY A 13 3.33 -9.37 -0.77
CA GLY A 13 4.46 -9.09 0.12
C GLY A 13 5.82 -9.28 -0.57
N GLU A 14 5.98 -10.34 -1.36
CA GLU A 14 7.20 -10.54 -2.16
C GLU A 14 7.37 -9.47 -3.25
N ALA A 15 6.28 -9.02 -3.88
CA ALA A 15 6.33 -7.92 -4.84
C ALA A 15 6.72 -6.59 -4.17
N ILE A 16 6.21 -6.28 -2.97
CA ILE A 16 6.61 -5.09 -2.20
C ILE A 16 8.12 -5.11 -1.91
N LYS A 17 8.70 -6.28 -1.65
CA LYS A 17 10.14 -6.48 -1.47
C LYS A 17 10.97 -6.41 -2.76
N GLY A 18 10.36 -6.12 -3.91
CA GLY A 18 11.05 -5.98 -5.21
C GLY A 18 11.17 -7.28 -6.01
N ASN A 19 10.36 -8.31 -5.73
CA ASN A 19 10.36 -9.53 -6.54
C ASN A 19 9.59 -9.33 -7.87
N ASN A 20 10.29 -8.84 -8.89
CA ASN A 20 9.72 -8.54 -10.21
C ASN A 20 9.02 -9.72 -10.89
N LYS A 21 9.45 -10.96 -10.64
CA LYS A 21 8.79 -12.17 -11.21
C LYS A 21 7.40 -12.36 -10.62
N ILE A 22 7.27 -12.19 -9.30
CA ILE A 22 5.99 -12.29 -8.61
C ILE A 22 5.10 -11.08 -8.90
N GLU A 23 5.68 -9.88 -9.00
CA GLU A 23 4.96 -8.69 -9.45
C GLU A 23 4.31 -8.93 -10.82
N HIS A 24 5.10 -9.40 -11.79
CA HIS A 24 4.60 -9.71 -13.13
C HIS A 24 3.51 -10.77 -13.09
N TRP A 25 3.73 -11.85 -12.33
CA TRP A 25 2.74 -12.91 -12.15
C TRP A 25 1.42 -12.36 -11.59
N LEU A 26 1.45 -11.48 -10.58
CA LEU A 26 0.25 -10.85 -10.02
C LEU A 26 -0.50 -9.99 -11.05
N MET A 27 0.23 -9.27 -11.91
CA MET A 27 -0.36 -8.44 -12.97
C MET A 27 -1.06 -9.28 -14.06
N GLU A 28 -0.53 -10.46 -14.37
CA GLU A 28 -1.10 -11.38 -15.37
C GLU A 28 -2.27 -12.22 -14.80
N ASN A 29 -2.30 -12.43 -13.48
CA ASN A 29 -3.27 -13.31 -12.82
C ASN A 29 -4.43 -12.58 -12.12
N GLY A 30 -4.72 -11.33 -12.51
CA GLY A 30 -5.91 -10.60 -12.05
C GLY A 30 -5.78 -9.93 -10.68
N TYR A 31 -4.55 -9.61 -10.25
CA TYR A 31 -4.23 -8.88 -9.03
C TYR A 31 -3.45 -7.59 -9.30
N ARG A 32 -3.70 -6.99 -10.48
CA ARG A 32 -3.01 -5.78 -10.94
C ARG A 32 -3.21 -4.59 -10.01
N GLU A 33 -4.34 -4.52 -9.32
CA GLU A 33 -4.65 -3.48 -8.33
C GLU A 33 -3.63 -3.41 -7.19
N LEU A 34 -3.09 -4.55 -6.76
CA LEU A 34 -2.07 -4.61 -5.70
C LEU A 34 -0.74 -4.03 -6.17
N ILE A 35 -0.40 -4.25 -7.44
CA ILE A 35 0.81 -3.70 -8.06
C ILE A 35 0.63 -2.22 -8.38
N ALA A 36 -0.54 -1.84 -8.91
CA ALA A 36 -0.89 -0.44 -9.13
C ALA A 36 -0.86 0.37 -7.82
N PHE A 37 -1.24 -0.24 -6.69
CA PHE A 37 -1.08 0.37 -5.38
C PHE A 37 0.39 0.64 -5.01
N ASN A 38 1.29 -0.35 -5.20
CA ASN A 38 2.73 -0.16 -4.95
C ASN A 38 3.31 1.01 -5.78
N PHE A 39 2.91 1.13 -7.04
CA PHE A 39 3.28 2.25 -7.89
C PHE A 39 2.59 3.57 -7.50
N ALA A 40 1.35 3.54 -7.01
CA ALA A 40 0.66 4.72 -6.53
C ALA A 40 1.35 5.34 -5.29
N LEU A 41 1.92 4.51 -4.42
CA LEU A 41 2.76 4.93 -3.28
C LEU A 41 4.03 5.63 -3.75
N ALA A 42 4.68 5.12 -4.80
CA ALA A 42 5.85 5.75 -5.41
C ALA A 42 5.49 6.94 -6.34
N ASN A 43 4.33 7.56 -6.15
CA ASN A 43 3.87 8.76 -6.87
C ASN A 43 3.73 8.60 -8.40
N TYR A 44 3.58 7.37 -8.92
CA TYR A 44 3.34 7.16 -10.35
C TYR A 44 1.89 7.52 -10.72
N ASN A 45 1.70 8.70 -11.31
CA ASN A 45 0.39 9.23 -11.72
C ASN A 45 -0.42 8.28 -12.61
N LYS A 46 0.24 7.52 -13.49
CA LYS A 46 -0.42 6.52 -14.34
C LYS A 46 -1.08 5.41 -13.50
N ALA A 47 -0.44 4.97 -12.42
CA ALA A 47 -0.99 3.95 -11.53
C ALA A 47 -2.16 4.50 -10.70
N ARG A 48 -2.03 5.73 -10.18
CA ARG A 48 -3.13 6.42 -9.47
C ARG A 48 -4.37 6.56 -10.36
N LYS A 49 -4.18 6.98 -11.61
CA LYS A 49 -5.26 7.07 -12.61
C LYS A 49 -5.86 5.69 -12.92
N TRP A 50 -5.01 4.68 -13.13
CA TRP A 50 -5.45 3.31 -13.42
C TRP A 50 -6.34 2.75 -12.31
N LEU A 51 -6.02 2.98 -11.04
CA LEU A 51 -6.83 2.53 -9.90
C LEU A 51 -8.27 3.09 -9.97
N VAL A 52 -8.42 4.37 -10.28
CA VAL A 52 -9.75 5.00 -10.40
C VAL A 52 -10.50 4.45 -11.62
N GLU A 53 -9.84 4.40 -12.77
CA GLU A 53 -10.45 3.94 -14.03
C GLU A 53 -10.88 2.46 -13.98
N ASN A 54 -10.28 1.66 -13.10
CA ASN A 54 -10.58 0.24 -12.92
C ASN A 54 -11.37 -0.07 -11.65
N ASN A 55 -12.05 0.94 -11.06
CA ASN A 55 -12.91 0.78 -9.87
C ASN A 55 -12.19 0.25 -8.62
N PHE A 56 -10.98 0.74 -8.36
CA PHE A 56 -10.21 0.53 -7.13
C PHE A 56 -9.91 1.84 -6.37
N PRO A 57 -10.90 2.73 -6.15
CA PRO A 57 -10.67 4.01 -5.47
C PRO A 57 -10.23 3.83 -4.01
N GLU A 58 -10.59 2.72 -3.35
CA GLU A 58 -10.20 2.44 -1.98
C GLU A 58 -8.69 2.21 -1.84
N TRP A 59 -8.06 1.62 -2.85
CA TRP A 59 -6.60 1.43 -2.89
C TRP A 59 -5.89 2.76 -3.13
N LEU A 60 -6.43 3.61 -4.00
CA LEU A 60 -5.89 4.95 -4.18
C LEU A 60 -6.00 5.77 -2.89
N ALA A 61 -7.17 5.75 -2.24
CA ALA A 61 -7.38 6.48 -0.99
C ALA A 61 -6.46 5.96 0.13
N CYS A 62 -6.20 4.65 0.19
CA CYS A 62 -5.20 4.07 1.09
C CYS A 62 -3.79 4.62 0.80
N ALA A 63 -3.36 4.62 -0.46
CA ALA A 63 -2.04 5.15 -0.85
C ALA A 63 -1.90 6.64 -0.55
N GLN A 64 -2.94 7.43 -0.82
CA GLN A 64 -2.98 8.86 -0.51
C GLN A 64 -2.98 9.14 0.99
N PHE A 65 -3.69 8.33 1.78
CA PHE A 65 -3.68 8.47 3.23
C PHE A 65 -2.31 8.10 3.83
N ILE A 66 -1.62 7.10 3.26
CA ILE A 66 -0.21 6.87 3.55
C ILE A 66 0.58 8.13 3.20
N ASP A 67 0.39 8.72 2.02
CA ASP A 67 1.00 10.00 1.58
C ASP A 67 0.44 11.26 2.29
N HIS A 68 0.02 11.13 3.55
CA HIS A 68 -0.45 12.19 4.45
C HIS A 68 -1.73 12.94 4.03
N ASP A 69 -2.48 12.47 3.02
CA ASP A 69 -3.77 13.05 2.67
C ASP A 69 -4.87 12.64 3.68
N GLN A 70 -5.15 13.54 4.63
CA GLN A 70 -6.19 13.32 5.64
C GLN A 70 -7.58 13.16 5.04
N LYS A 71 -7.88 13.81 3.90
CA LYS A 71 -9.19 13.68 3.24
C LYS A 71 -9.39 12.27 2.70
N ALA A 72 -8.32 11.63 2.22
CA ALA A 72 -8.38 10.24 1.80
C ALA A 72 -8.67 9.30 2.99
N GLY A 73 -8.08 9.57 4.17
CA GLY A 73 -8.40 8.87 5.41
C GLY A 73 -9.86 9.05 5.85
N GLU A 74 -10.40 10.26 5.76
CA GLU A 74 -11.82 10.56 6.03
C GLU A 74 -12.76 9.85 5.05
N TRP A 75 -12.38 9.79 3.77
CA TRP A 75 -13.12 9.06 2.75
C TRP A 75 -13.17 7.58 3.07
N LEU A 76 -12.03 6.96 3.43
CA LEU A 76 -11.96 5.55 3.83
C LEU A 76 -12.85 5.28 5.04
N LYS A 77 -12.88 6.19 6.03
CA LYS A 77 -13.72 6.07 7.23
C LYS A 77 -15.21 6.13 6.88
N THR A 78 -15.60 7.07 6.03
CA THR A 78 -16.98 7.22 5.56
C THR A 78 -17.49 5.97 4.85
N HIS A 79 -16.60 5.31 4.09
CA HIS A 79 -16.91 4.08 3.35
C HIS A 79 -16.60 2.79 4.14
N LYS A 80 -16.25 2.89 5.43
CA LYS A 80 -16.02 1.75 6.34
C LYS A 80 -14.90 0.81 5.89
N PHE A 81 -13.82 1.36 5.35
CA PHE A 81 -12.62 0.61 4.98
C PHE A 81 -11.62 0.51 6.16
N ASP A 82 -12.08 0.00 7.31
CA ASP A 82 -11.29 -0.01 8.54
C ASP A 82 -9.94 -0.74 8.40
N VAL A 83 -9.91 -1.86 7.67
CA VAL A 83 -8.66 -2.60 7.41
C VAL A 83 -7.65 -1.75 6.64
N LEU A 84 -8.08 -0.99 5.62
CA LEU A 84 -7.19 -0.12 4.84
C LEU A 84 -6.69 1.07 5.66
N ILE A 85 -7.54 1.64 6.52
CA ILE A 85 -7.13 2.70 7.45
C ILE A 85 -6.01 2.18 8.35
N ARG A 86 -6.16 0.97 8.91
CA ARG A 86 -5.17 0.36 9.80
C ARG A 86 -3.90 -0.03 9.05
N LEU A 87 -4.03 -0.52 7.82
CA LEU A 87 -2.89 -0.81 6.96
C LEU A 87 -2.08 0.46 6.66
N ALA A 88 -2.74 1.56 6.30
CA ALA A 88 -2.10 2.84 6.07
C ALA A 88 -1.40 3.38 7.34
N GLN A 89 -2.05 3.26 8.48
CA GLN A 89 -1.46 3.62 9.77
C GLN A 89 -0.24 2.76 10.12
N MET A 90 -0.29 1.45 9.85
CA MET A 90 0.86 0.56 10.02
C MET A 90 2.02 0.90 9.10
N ALA A 91 1.75 1.23 7.83
CA ALA A 91 2.76 1.72 6.90
C ALA A 91 3.43 3.02 7.40
N ARG A 92 2.78 3.75 8.32
CA ARG A 92 3.32 4.90 9.05
C ARG A 92 3.78 4.56 10.48
N ARG A 93 4.16 3.30 10.72
CA ARG A 93 4.70 2.78 11.99
C ARG A 93 3.78 2.98 13.21
N ASN A 94 2.47 3.10 13.00
CA ASN A 94 1.52 3.24 14.11
C ASN A 94 1.21 1.88 14.78
N LYS A 95 1.81 1.66 15.95
CA LYS A 95 1.66 0.43 16.73
C LYS A 95 0.23 0.13 17.20
N THR A 96 -0.62 1.14 17.37
CA THR A 96 -2.02 0.92 17.79
C THR A 96 -2.87 0.29 16.68
N ALA A 97 -2.51 0.54 15.43
CA ALA A 97 -3.19 -0.06 14.28
C ALA A 97 -2.92 -1.56 14.16
N GLU A 98 -1.69 -1.98 14.48
CA GLU A 98 -1.30 -3.39 14.51
C GLU A 98 -2.12 -4.18 15.54
N LEU A 99 -2.25 -3.66 16.78
CA LEU A 99 -3.08 -4.28 17.82
C LEU A 99 -4.53 -4.45 17.37
N TRP A 100 -5.10 -3.43 16.70
CA TRP A 100 -6.44 -3.53 16.16
C TRP A 100 -6.56 -4.69 15.16
N LEU A 101 -5.61 -4.82 14.21
CA LEU A 101 -5.62 -5.90 13.22
C LEU A 101 -5.46 -7.28 13.87
N GLN A 102 -4.63 -7.40 14.92
CA GLN A 102 -4.49 -8.63 15.68
C GLN A 102 -5.82 -9.06 16.32
N HIS A 103 -6.50 -8.13 17.00
CA HIS A 103 -7.80 -8.39 17.62
C HIS A 103 -8.90 -8.77 16.61
N HIS A 104 -8.79 -8.32 15.36
CA HIS A 104 -9.75 -8.63 14.29
C HIS A 104 -9.30 -9.78 13.37
N GLY A 105 -8.23 -10.50 13.74
CA GLY A 105 -7.76 -11.68 13.01
C GLY A 105 -7.15 -11.41 11.63
N GLN A 106 -6.74 -10.17 11.34
CA GLN A 106 -6.22 -9.74 10.04
C GLN A 106 -4.70 -9.96 9.94
N ARG A 107 -4.24 -11.19 10.18
CA ARG A 107 -2.81 -11.51 10.34
C ARG A 107 -1.98 -11.20 9.10
N GLU A 108 -2.52 -11.49 7.92
CA GLU A 108 -1.86 -11.25 6.65
C GLU A 108 -1.63 -9.75 6.43
N PHE A 109 -2.59 -8.89 6.81
CA PHE A 109 -2.45 -7.44 6.72
C PHE A 109 -1.44 -6.85 7.70
N ILE A 110 -1.17 -7.53 8.83
CA ILE A 110 -0.07 -7.15 9.73
C ILE A 110 1.27 -7.34 9.01
N VAL A 111 1.46 -8.49 8.37
CA VAL A 111 2.69 -8.79 7.61
C VAL A 111 2.87 -7.77 6.48
N ILE A 112 1.81 -7.52 5.70
CA ILE A 112 1.83 -6.50 4.65
C ILE A 112 2.13 -5.12 5.24
N GLY A 113 1.52 -4.74 6.37
CA GLY A 113 1.72 -3.44 7.00
C GLY A 113 3.18 -3.17 7.36
N HIS A 114 3.89 -4.17 7.89
CA HIS A 114 5.33 -4.07 8.17
C HIS A 114 6.16 -3.90 6.88
N LEU A 115 5.87 -4.70 5.85
CA LEU A 115 6.56 -4.60 4.55
C LEU A 115 6.32 -3.24 3.88
N LEU A 116 5.09 -2.71 3.97
CA LEU A 116 4.77 -1.38 3.45
C LEU A 116 5.48 -0.29 4.23
N ALA A 117 5.64 -0.42 5.55
CA ALA A 117 6.37 0.55 6.34
C ALA A 117 7.85 0.62 5.90
N ASP A 118 8.49 -0.53 5.72
CA ASP A 118 9.87 -0.59 5.21
C ASP A 118 9.97 0.00 3.79
N TYR A 119 9.00 -0.28 2.92
CA TYR A 119 8.95 0.26 1.57
C TYR A 119 8.74 1.79 1.53
N VAL A 120 7.84 2.32 2.37
CA VAL A 120 7.60 3.77 2.46
C VAL A 120 8.82 4.49 3.02
N ASP A 121 9.46 3.95 4.06
CA ASP A 121 10.70 4.51 4.61
C ASP A 121 11.80 4.57 3.53
N GLN A 122 11.91 3.54 2.68
CA GLN A 122 12.84 3.52 1.55
C GLN A 122 12.49 4.58 0.50
N LEU A 123 11.22 4.72 0.11
CA LEU A 123 10.78 5.73 -0.86
C LEU A 123 11.10 7.16 -0.38
N GLU A 124 10.89 7.43 0.91
CA GLU A 124 11.20 8.73 1.51
C GLU A 124 12.70 8.99 1.59
N PHE A 125 13.48 7.95 1.90
CA PHE A 125 14.94 8.03 1.86
C PHE A 125 15.43 8.36 0.45
N ASP A 126 14.96 7.63 -0.56
CA ASP A 126 15.34 7.83 -1.97
C ASP A 126 14.94 9.22 -2.46
N GLN A 127 13.73 9.68 -2.13
CA GLN A 127 13.25 11.05 -2.44
C GLN A 127 14.05 12.13 -1.69
N GLY A 128 14.47 11.86 -0.46
CA GLY A 128 15.32 12.75 0.31
C GLY A 128 16.74 12.85 -0.25
N ASP A 129 17.29 11.76 -0.76
CA ASP A 129 18.65 11.68 -1.30
C ASP A 129 18.77 12.40 -2.65
N ILE A 130 17.78 12.27 -3.55
CA ILE A 130 17.74 13.04 -4.81
C ILE A 130 17.73 14.56 -4.58
N HIS A 131 17.20 15.03 -3.44
CA HIS A 131 17.22 16.44 -3.05
C HIS A 131 18.50 16.87 -2.31
N ARG A 132 19.32 15.92 -1.87
CA ARG A 132 20.63 16.16 -1.23
C ARG A 132 21.82 16.01 -2.16
N SER A 133 21.64 15.60 -3.41
CA SER A 133 22.72 15.52 -4.39
C SER A 133 22.73 16.72 -5.35
N PRO A 134 23.36 17.85 -4.98
CA PRO A 134 23.89 18.77 -5.97
C PRO A 134 25.29 18.26 -6.36
N PHE A 135 25.48 17.96 -7.65
CA PHE A 135 26.77 17.72 -8.33
C PHE A 135 27.40 16.32 -8.24
N LYS A 136 27.50 15.69 -9.43
CA LYS A 136 28.80 15.25 -9.96
C LYS A 136 29.10 16.07 -11.21
#